data_AF-D2QAM9-F1
#
_entry.id   AF-D2QAM9-F1
#
_cell.length_a   1.000
_cell.length_b   1.000
_cell.length_c   1.000
_cell.angle_alpha   90.00
_cell.angle_beta   90.00
_cell.angle_gamma   90.00
#
_symmetry.space_group_name_H-M   'P 1'
#
loop_
_entity.id
_entity.type
_entity.pdbx_description
1 polymer ?
#
loop_
_entity_poly.entity_id
_entity_poly.type
_entity_poly.pdbx_seq_one_letter_code
_entity_poly.pdbx_strand_id
1 'polypeptide(L)'
;MANSNIEYAIRRISDGAFLWDDDFNGVYQSWEDDDENASWVDSKDEALRLAELAGLVKNCRLAEGYEITERPWYYEDDIEEDEE
;
A
#
# COMPACT_ATOMS: atom_id res chain seq x y z
N MET A 1 7.32 -0.10 21.72
CA MET A 1 7.89 0.05 20.37
C MET A 1 6.88 0.91 19.64
N ALA A 2 7.29 2.06 19.10
CA ALA A 2 6.37 2.90 18.34
C ALA A 2 6.02 2.12 17.06
N ASN A 3 4.84 1.51 17.01
CA ASN A 3 4.28 1.09 15.74
C ASN A 3 4.12 2.39 14.95
N SER A 4 4.88 2.57 13.87
CA SER A 4 4.56 3.69 12.98
C SER A 4 3.17 3.40 12.45
N ASN A 5 2.22 4.26 12.79
CA ASN A 5 0.84 4.28 12.29
C ASN A 5 0.83 4.63 10.79
N ILE A 6 1.67 3.97 9.98
CA ILE A 6 1.89 4.23 8.57
C ILE A 6 1.79 2.92 7.85
N GLU A 7 0.91 2.88 6.87
CA GLU A 7 0.78 1.79 5.93
C GLU A 7 1.31 2.21 4.56
N TYR A 8 1.66 1.21 3.76
CA TYR A 8 2.24 1.36 2.44
C TYR A 8 1.44 0.60 1.39
N ALA A 9 1.35 1.16 0.19
CA ALA A 9 0.70 0.51 -0.96
C ALA A 9 1.47 0.80 -2.25
N ILE A 10 1.15 0.07 -3.31
CA ILE A 10 1.68 0.31 -4.66
C ILE A 10 0.68 1.13 -5.46
N ARG A 11 1.16 2.23 -6.04
CA ARG A 11 0.36 3.12 -6.88
C ARG A 11 0.93 3.18 -8.29
N ARG A 12 0.06 3.12 -9.29
CA ARG A 12 0.40 3.37 -10.69
C ARG A 12 0.32 4.86 -10.97
N ILE A 13 1.43 5.43 -11.44
CA ILE A 13 1.59 6.88 -11.62
C ILE A 13 0.71 7.41 -12.76
N SER A 14 0.42 6.60 -13.78
CA SER A 14 -0.27 7.07 -15.00
C SER A 14 -1.72 7.52 -14.78
N ASP A 15 -2.43 6.85 -13.89
CA ASP A 15 -3.85 7.08 -13.59
C ASP A 15 -4.13 7.20 -12.08
N GLY A 16 -3.12 6.98 -11.24
CA GLY A 16 -3.22 7.09 -9.80
C GLY A 16 -3.84 5.89 -9.12
N ALA A 17 -4.14 4.81 -9.84
CA ALA A 17 -4.78 3.61 -9.31
C ALA A 17 -3.85 2.84 -8.36
N PHE A 18 -4.43 2.15 -7.40
CA PHE A 18 -3.73 1.39 -6.37
C PHE A 18 -3.80 -0.11 -6.65
N LEU A 19 -2.74 -0.82 -6.29
CA LEU A 19 -2.70 -2.28 -6.43
C LEU A 19 -3.56 -2.91 -5.32
N TRP A 20 -4.47 -3.78 -5.74
CA TRP A 20 -5.20 -4.67 -4.85
C TRP A 20 -4.86 -6.12 -5.19
N ASP A 21 -4.70 -6.94 -4.16
CA ASP A 21 -4.46 -8.37 -4.18
C ASP A 21 -5.05 -8.97 -2.88
N ASP A 22 -6.10 -9.78 -3.04
CA ASP A 22 -6.89 -10.36 -1.94
C ASP A 22 -6.06 -11.27 -1.02
N ASP A 23 -5.17 -12.06 -1.62
CA ASP A 23 -4.46 -13.15 -0.96
C ASP A 23 -2.95 -12.86 -0.82
N PHE A 24 -2.49 -11.70 -1.26
CA PHE A 24 -1.07 -11.31 -1.30
C PHE A 24 -0.20 -12.36 -2.00
N ASN A 25 -0.69 -12.92 -3.11
CA ASN A 25 -0.04 -14.02 -3.84
C ASN A 25 0.26 -13.71 -5.32
N GLY A 26 -0.14 -12.53 -5.81
CA GLY A 26 0.04 -12.05 -7.18
C GLY A 26 -0.92 -12.66 -8.20
N VAL A 27 -1.86 -13.53 -7.79
CA VAL A 27 -2.75 -14.27 -8.71
C VAL A 27 -4.04 -13.50 -8.99
N TYR A 28 -4.69 -12.98 -7.94
CA TYR A 28 -5.97 -12.27 -8.04
C TYR A 28 -5.79 -10.78 -7.79
N GLN A 29 -5.01 -10.14 -8.66
CA GLN A 29 -4.71 -8.73 -8.57
C GLN A 29 -5.59 -7.85 -9.47
N SER A 30 -5.92 -6.66 -8.98
CA SER A 30 -6.67 -5.61 -9.66
C SER A 30 -6.04 -4.24 -9.43
N TRP A 31 -6.47 -3.25 -10.21
CA TRP A 31 -6.13 -1.85 -10.00
C TRP A 31 -7.39 -1.10 -9.57
N GLU A 32 -7.35 -0.53 -8.38
CA GLU A 32 -8.47 0.16 -7.77
C GLU A 32 -8.27 1.67 -7.83
N ASP A 33 -9.32 2.39 -8.23
CA ASP A 33 -9.28 3.86 -8.26
C ASP A 33 -9.45 4.48 -6.86
N ASP A 34 -10.00 3.70 -5.92
CA ASP A 34 -10.23 4.04 -4.52
C ASP A 34 -9.08 3.50 -3.66
N ASP A 35 -8.43 4.37 -2.90
CA ASP A 35 -7.29 3.98 -2.07
C ASP A 35 -7.71 3.10 -0.89
N GLU A 36 -8.96 3.20 -0.43
CA GLU A 36 -9.49 2.35 0.64
C GLU A 36 -9.55 0.86 0.25
N ASN A 37 -9.62 0.57 -1.06
CA ASN A 37 -9.63 -0.79 -1.58
C ASN A 37 -8.25 -1.29 -1.99
N ALA A 38 -7.17 -0.57 -1.70
CA ALA A 38 -5.83 -1.03 -2.00
C ALA A 38 -5.34 -2.10 -1.00
N SER A 39 -4.35 -2.88 -1.41
CA SER A 39 -3.62 -3.75 -0.46
C SER A 39 -2.59 -2.93 0.30
N TRP A 40 -3.02 -2.41 1.45
CA TRP A 40 -2.16 -1.73 2.42
C TRP A 40 -1.39 -2.73 3.28
N VAL A 41 -0.12 -2.43 3.54
CA VAL A 41 0.78 -3.26 4.36
C VAL A 41 1.60 -2.42 5.32
N ASP A 42 2.07 -3.02 6.41
CA ASP A 42 2.71 -2.32 7.52
C ASP A 42 4.16 -1.87 7.23
N SER A 43 4.74 -2.30 6.10
CA SER A 43 6.14 -2.00 5.78
C SER A 43 6.42 -1.79 4.29
N LYS A 44 7.41 -0.93 3.99
CA LYS A 44 7.91 -0.73 2.61
C LYS A 44 8.44 -2.02 1.98
N ASP A 45 9.04 -2.90 2.78
CA ASP A 45 9.52 -4.21 2.32
C ASP A 45 8.37 -5.11 1.87
N GLU A 46 7.23 -5.10 2.57
CA GLU A 46 6.04 -5.85 2.16
C GLU A 46 5.40 -5.26 0.92
N ALA A 47 5.35 -3.93 0.79
CA ALA A 47 4.83 -3.28 -0.41
C ALA A 47 5.70 -3.63 -1.62
N LEU A 48 7.02 -3.70 -1.44
CA LEU A 48 7.93 -4.16 -2.48
C LEU A 48 7.71 -5.63 -2.82
N ARG A 49 7.49 -6.52 -1.83
CA ARG A 49 7.14 -7.93 -2.10
C ARG A 49 5.84 -8.07 -2.87
N LEU A 50 4.81 -7.28 -2.54
CA LEU A 50 3.58 -7.21 -3.32
C LEU A 50 3.85 -6.83 -4.77
N ALA A 51 4.68 -5.80 -4.99
CA ALA A 51 5.10 -5.41 -6.33
C ALA A 51 5.89 -6.53 -7.06
N GLU A 52 6.70 -7.31 -6.34
CA GLU A 52 7.42 -8.45 -6.91
C GLU A 52 6.45 -9.55 -7.37
N LEU A 53 5.48 -9.90 -6.53
CA LEU A 53 4.43 -10.89 -6.84
C LEU A 53 3.57 -10.44 -8.02
N ALA A 54 3.27 -9.15 -8.09
CA ALA A 54 2.53 -8.52 -9.18
C ALA A 54 3.34 -8.41 -10.49
N GLY A 55 4.63 -8.75 -10.48
CA GLY A 55 5.50 -8.64 -11.66
C GLY A 55 5.90 -7.20 -12.01
N LEU A 56 5.80 -6.28 -11.05
CA LEU A 56 6.08 -4.85 -11.20
C LEU A 56 7.53 -4.48 -10.85
N VAL A 57 8.37 -5.45 -10.52
CA VAL A 57 9.78 -5.24 -10.16
C VAL A 57 10.72 -5.64 -11.30
N LYS A 58 11.66 -4.76 -11.63
CA LYS A 58 12.74 -4.97 -12.61
C LYS A 58 14.09 -4.63 -11.98
N ASN A 59 15.07 -5.51 -12.10
CA ASN A 59 16.42 -5.31 -11.55
C ASN A 59 16.41 -4.96 -10.04
N CYS A 60 15.58 -5.66 -9.25
CA CYS A 60 15.41 -5.44 -7.82
C CYS A 60 14.90 -4.04 -7.44
N ARG A 61 14.20 -3.37 -8.37
CA ARG A 61 13.58 -2.06 -8.15
C ARG A 61 12.19 -2.04 -8.78
N LEU A 62 11.30 -1.24 -8.20
CA LEU A 62 10.00 -1.00 -8.77
C LEU A 62 10.15 -0.44 -10.21
N ALA A 63 9.36 -0.97 -11.14
CA ALA A 63 9.40 -0.56 -12.53
C ALA A 63 8.98 0.91 -12.68
N GLU A 64 9.49 1.58 -13.72
CA GLU A 64 9.06 2.93 -14.06
C GLU A 64 7.55 2.96 -14.29
N GLY A 65 6.89 3.98 -13.73
CA GLY A 65 5.43 4.14 -13.79
C GLY A 65 4.70 3.66 -12.54
N TYR A 66 5.41 3.14 -11.53
CA TYR A 66 4.84 2.78 -10.23
C TYR A 66 5.62 3.44 -9.10
N GLU A 67 4.95 3.67 -7.97
CA GLU A 67 5.54 4.19 -6.75
C GLU A 67 5.04 3.43 -5.51
N ILE A 68 5.83 3.43 -4.43
CA ILE A 68 5.35 3.06 -3.10
C ILE A 68 4.80 4.33 -2.47
N THR A 69 3.51 4.32 -2.14
CA THR A 69 2.84 5.39 -1.42
C THR A 69 2.68 5.02 0.05
N GLU A 70 2.49 6.02 0.91
CA GLU A 70 2.36 5.85 2.35
C GLU A 70 1.21 6.71 2.87
N ARG A 71 0.42 6.17 3.80
CA ARG A 71 -0.63 6.93 4.48
C ARG A 71 -0.59 6.69 5.99
N PRO A 72 -0.93 7.70 6.80
CA PRO A 72 -1.18 7.46 8.21
C PRO A 72 -2.48 6.66 8.38
N TRP A 73 -2.47 5.66 9.26
CA TRP A 73 -3.69 4.99 9.73
C TRP A 73 -3.88 5.29 11.21
N TYR A 74 -5.05 5.78 11.58
CA TYR A 74 -5.39 6.09 12.98
C TYR A 74 -6.31 4.99 13.52
N TYR A 75 -6.04 4.49 14.73
CA TYR A 75 -7.07 3.72 15.47
C TYR A 75 -8.14 4.70 15.98
N GLU A 76 -9.39 4.25 16.17
CA GLU A 76 -10.42 5.08 16.81
C GLU A 76 -10.00 5.57 18.21
N ASP A 77 -9.11 4.83 18.89
CA ASP A 77 -8.48 5.20 20.17
C ASP A 77 -7.36 6.27 20.06
N ASP A 78 -6.85 6.59 18.86
CA ASP A 78 -5.87 7.68 18.63
C ASP A 78 -6.54 9.05 18.46
N ILE A 79 -7.87 9.09 18.36
CA ILE A 79 -8.65 10.32 18.43
C ILE A 79 -8.83 10.62 19.92
N GLU A 80 -7.96 11.45 20.51
CA GLU A 80 -8.30 12.08 21.78
C GLU A 80 -9.62 12.86 21.54
N GLU A 81 -10.73 12.37 22.07
CA GLU A 81 -11.88 13.24 22.35
C GLU A 81 -11.34 14.36 23.24
N ASP A 82 -11.16 15.56 22.69
CA ASP A 82 -11.08 16.77 23.49
C ASP A 82 -12.40 16.86 24.27
N GLU A 83 -12.45 16.24 25.46
CA GLU A 83 -13.54 16.40 26.42
C GLU A 83 -13.59 17.88 26.83
N GLU A 84 -14.59 18.61 26.32
CA GLU A 84 -14.96 19.96 26.78
C GLU A 84 -15.75 19.93 28.11
#